data_AF-A0A1I1F5Y7-F1
#
_entry.id   AF-A0A1I1F5Y7-F1
#
_cell.length_a   1.000
_cell.length_b   1.000
_cell.length_c   1.000
_cell.angle_alpha   90.00
_cell.angle_beta   90.00
_cell.angle_gamma   90.00
#
_symmetry.space_group_name_H-M   'P 1'
#
loop_
_entity.id
_entity.type
_entity.pdbx_description
1 polymer ?
#
loop_
_entity_poly.entity_id
_entity_poly.type
_entity_poly.pdbx_seq_one_letter_code
_entity_poly.pdbx_strand_id
1 'polypeptide(L)'
;MIQRKETIYASFILYYEYSNKIKQDLFHQLETWIDSYFEYYEIILINNTIYTRSEILQHLNPNFKDILFLDLGGNHLQNQALRSGIDFSKGDSVFIIADSNVPDLINQLKNMYEYHNKGYDIVILNTPYSKWKHRLFLKFISKLSKDKISQHHDLLFLVSKRVVNIYSLSTSRIFPITTLLRNTGYSIFELHYRPQNKRRSLLSKDEYTLYMITFSDFLPQFAFTITIFCFIISLLGIIYATIMFLFNKNVVQGWTTLFLLLSFGLSGIFMILSILVRYLGLFCKEIQNTPIYSVKQITKL
;
A
#
# COMPACT_ATOMS: atom_id res chain seq x y z
N MET A 1 -37.51 -9.26 -15.81
CA MET A 1 -37.66 -8.62 -14.49
C MET A 1 -36.76 -7.41 -14.46
N ILE A 2 -37.30 -6.20 -14.37
CA ILE A 2 -36.51 -4.98 -14.22
C ILE A 2 -35.98 -5.02 -12.78
N GLN A 3 -34.67 -5.23 -12.62
CA GLN A 3 -34.02 -5.15 -11.32
C GLN A 3 -34.21 -3.72 -10.79
N ARG A 4 -34.77 -3.56 -9.59
CA ARG A 4 -34.92 -2.25 -8.96
C ARG A 4 -33.51 -1.72 -8.69
N LYS A 5 -33.21 -0.49 -9.14
CA LYS A 5 -31.92 0.16 -8.87
C LYS A 5 -31.76 0.38 -7.36
N GLU A 6 -30.52 0.31 -6.90
CA GLU A 6 -30.15 0.64 -5.54
C GLU A 6 -30.24 2.15 -5.33
N THR A 7 -30.88 2.57 -4.24
CA THR A 7 -31.08 4.00 -3.90
C THR A 7 -29.92 4.59 -3.11
N ILE A 8 -28.96 3.75 -2.70
CA ILE A 8 -27.75 4.15 -1.98
C ILE A 8 -26.86 4.96 -2.92
N TYR A 9 -26.30 6.06 -2.42
CA TYR A 9 -25.41 6.88 -3.22
C TYR A 9 -24.03 6.23 -3.31
N ALA A 10 -23.59 5.86 -4.51
CA ALA A 10 -22.31 5.17 -4.72
C ALA A 10 -21.25 6.06 -5.37
N SER A 11 -20.02 6.08 -4.83
CA SER A 11 -18.88 6.75 -5.45
C SER A 11 -17.92 5.73 -6.05
N PHE A 12 -17.54 5.91 -7.31
CA PHE A 12 -16.56 5.07 -8.00
C PHE A 12 -15.29 5.87 -8.27
N ILE A 13 -14.21 5.51 -7.58
CA ILE A 13 -12.91 6.15 -7.73
C ILE A 13 -12.07 5.34 -8.72
N LEU A 14 -11.73 5.97 -9.84
CA LEU A 14 -10.94 5.42 -10.92
C LEU A 14 -9.59 6.14 -10.99
N TYR A 15 -8.51 5.39 -10.79
CA TYR A 15 -7.16 5.90 -10.92
C TYR A 15 -6.61 5.65 -12.32
N TYR A 16 -6.31 6.71 -13.05
CA TYR A 16 -5.70 6.63 -14.39
C TYR A 16 -4.17 6.71 -14.27
N GLU A 17 -3.48 5.65 -14.70
CA GLU A 17 -2.01 5.56 -14.68
C GLU A 17 -1.47 5.23 -16.07
N TYR A 18 -0.30 5.75 -16.42
CA TYR A 18 0.36 5.54 -17.72
C TYR A 18 0.52 4.04 -18.07
N SER A 19 0.89 3.21 -17.09
CA SER A 19 1.04 1.76 -17.24
C SER A 19 -0.29 0.99 -17.26
N ASN A 20 -1.34 1.61 -16.72
CA ASN A 20 -2.67 1.04 -16.55
C ASN A 20 -3.67 1.87 -17.37
N LYS A 21 -3.47 1.92 -18.70
CA LYS A 21 -4.48 2.48 -19.59
C LYS A 21 -5.76 1.66 -19.42
N ILE A 22 -6.73 2.26 -18.75
CA ILE A 22 -8.07 1.73 -18.68
C ILE A 22 -8.57 1.64 -20.12
N LYS A 23 -8.92 0.44 -20.56
CA LYS A 23 -9.43 0.23 -21.92
C LYS A 23 -10.78 0.92 -22.05
N GLN A 24 -11.02 1.58 -23.20
CA GLN A 24 -12.32 2.19 -23.52
C GLN A 24 -13.48 1.21 -23.29
N ASP A 25 -13.32 -0.05 -23.71
CA ASP A 25 -14.33 -1.10 -23.50
C ASP A 25 -14.67 -1.29 -22.02
N LEU A 26 -13.68 -1.23 -21.13
CA LEU A 26 -13.88 -1.44 -19.69
C LEU A 26 -14.59 -0.24 -19.06
N PHE A 27 -14.31 0.98 -19.51
CA PHE A 27 -15.06 2.17 -19.11
C PHE A 27 -16.54 2.05 -19.49
N HIS A 28 -16.83 1.71 -20.75
CA HIS A 28 -18.22 1.57 -21.21
C HIS A 28 -18.95 0.45 -20.45
N GLN A 29 -18.26 -0.66 -20.19
CA GLN A 29 -18.82 -1.77 -19.40
C GLN A 29 -19.11 -1.35 -17.95
N LEU A 30 -18.21 -0.61 -17.30
CA LEU A 30 -18.44 -0.05 -15.96
C LEU A 30 -19.60 0.94 -15.96
N GLU A 31 -19.64 1.85 -16.93
CA GLU A 31 -20.70 2.85 -17.12
C GLU A 31 -22.08 2.18 -17.21
N THR A 32 -22.23 1.23 -18.13
CA THR A 32 -23.49 0.50 -18.32
C THR A 32 -23.91 -0.27 -17.08
N TRP A 33 -22.95 -0.85 -16.35
CA TRP A 33 -23.25 -1.53 -15.10
C TRP A 33 -23.68 -0.56 -13.98
N ILE A 34 -22.92 0.53 -13.78
CA ILE A 34 -23.21 1.51 -12.73
C ILE A 34 -24.59 2.13 -12.96
N ASP A 35 -24.87 2.57 -14.19
CA ASP A 35 -26.15 3.18 -14.52
C ASP A 35 -27.31 2.18 -14.40
N SER A 36 -27.11 0.89 -14.71
CA SER A 36 -28.16 -0.12 -14.54
C SER A 36 -28.41 -0.53 -13.10
N TYR A 37 -27.42 -0.37 -12.20
CA TYR A 37 -27.48 -0.92 -10.85
C TYR A 37 -27.73 0.13 -9.76
N PHE A 38 -27.24 1.36 -9.92
CA PHE A 38 -27.38 2.45 -8.93
C PHE A 38 -28.24 3.59 -9.48
N GLU A 39 -29.15 4.10 -8.66
CA GLU A 39 -29.99 5.25 -9.01
C GLU A 39 -29.21 6.57 -8.85
N TYR A 40 -28.40 6.67 -7.80
CA TYR A 40 -27.55 7.81 -7.51
C TYR A 40 -26.09 7.34 -7.47
N TYR A 41 -25.24 7.93 -8.30
CA TYR A 41 -23.81 7.64 -8.29
C TYR A 41 -22.98 8.86 -8.68
N GLU A 42 -21.69 8.81 -8.39
CA GLU A 42 -20.68 9.68 -8.96
C GLU A 42 -19.45 8.87 -9.36
N ILE A 43 -18.76 9.31 -10.40
CA ILE A 43 -17.48 8.72 -10.80
C ILE A 43 -16.39 9.77 -10.60
N ILE A 44 -15.37 9.43 -9.83
CA ILE A 44 -14.22 10.29 -9.59
C ILE A 44 -13.05 9.73 -10.39
N LEU A 45 -12.71 10.42 -11.48
CA LEU A 45 -11.58 10.06 -12.33
C LEU A 45 -10.35 10.88 -11.93
N ILE A 46 -9.31 10.19 -11.48
CA ILE A 46 -8.07 10.82 -11.01
C ILE A 46 -7.01 10.72 -12.10
N ASN A 47 -6.57 11.86 -12.59
CA ASN A 47 -5.40 11.97 -13.44
C ASN A 47 -4.15 12.28 -12.61
N ASN A 48 -3.22 11.33 -12.60
CA ASN A 48 -1.90 11.46 -11.98
C ASN A 48 -0.79 11.30 -13.02
N THR A 49 -1.05 11.76 -14.25
CA THR A 49 -0.16 11.60 -15.40
C THR A 49 0.09 12.94 -16.09
N ILE A 50 1.01 12.94 -17.04
CA ILE A 50 1.34 14.11 -17.87
C ILE A 50 0.25 14.35 -18.94
N TYR A 51 -0.65 13.38 -19.16
CA TYR A 51 -1.68 13.49 -20.19
C TYR A 51 -2.66 14.62 -19.91
N THR A 52 -3.07 15.27 -20.99
CA THR A 52 -4.03 16.36 -20.95
C THR A 52 -5.44 15.82 -20.76
N ARG A 53 -6.31 16.66 -20.19
CA ARG A 53 -7.74 16.38 -20.05
C ARG A 53 -8.36 15.89 -21.36
N SER A 54 -8.03 16.52 -22.49
CA SER A 54 -8.56 16.14 -23.81
C SER A 54 -8.20 14.72 -24.23
N GLU A 55 -6.98 14.27 -23.96
CA GLU A 55 -6.53 12.91 -24.32
C GLU A 55 -7.24 11.85 -23.47
N ILE A 56 -7.47 12.13 -22.18
CA ILE A 56 -8.19 11.22 -21.29
C ILE A 56 -9.68 11.20 -21.64
N LEU A 57 -10.26 12.37 -21.95
CA LEU A 57 -11.67 12.49 -22.36
C LEU A 57 -11.98 11.79 -23.67
N GLN A 58 -11.03 11.67 -24.61
CA GLN A 58 -11.23 10.87 -25.83
C GLN A 58 -11.48 9.38 -25.54
N HIS A 59 -11.08 8.90 -24.36
CA HIS A 59 -11.35 7.54 -23.91
C HIS A 59 -12.67 7.40 -23.13
N LEU A 60 -13.33 8.51 -22.83
CA LEU A 60 -14.60 8.55 -22.12
C LEU A 60 -15.76 8.73 -23.10
N ASN A 61 -16.91 8.18 -22.72
CA ASN A 61 -18.14 8.40 -23.46
C ASN A 61 -18.62 9.84 -23.22
N PRO A 62 -18.79 10.69 -24.25
CA PRO A 62 -19.21 12.08 -24.07
C PRO A 62 -20.61 12.24 -23.46
N ASN A 63 -21.43 11.20 -23.48
CA ASN A 63 -22.78 11.21 -22.91
C ASN A 63 -22.85 10.81 -21.44
N PHE A 64 -21.72 10.44 -20.83
CA PHE A 64 -21.70 9.96 -19.46
C PHE A 64 -21.87 11.13 -18.48
N LYS A 65 -22.78 10.96 -17.52
CA LYS A 65 -23.17 12.00 -16.57
C LYS A 65 -22.42 11.85 -15.25
N ASP A 66 -22.20 12.97 -14.56
CA ASP A 66 -21.71 13.02 -13.18
C ASP A 66 -20.29 12.44 -12.97
N ILE A 67 -19.37 12.73 -13.89
CA ILE A 67 -17.94 12.48 -13.66
C ILE A 67 -17.31 13.72 -13.02
N LEU A 68 -16.65 13.52 -11.89
CA LEU A 68 -15.71 14.45 -11.30
C LEU A 68 -14.29 14.12 -11.77
N PHE A 69 -13.74 14.95 -12.64
CA PHE A 69 -12.36 14.86 -13.08
C PHE A 69 -11.44 15.61 -12.11
N LEU A 70 -10.47 14.89 -11.52
CA LEU A 70 -9.45 15.42 -10.63
C LEU A 70 -8.08 15.36 -11.32
N ASP A 71 -7.56 16.51 -11.72
CA ASP A 71 -6.22 16.64 -12.29
C ASP A 71 -5.22 16.99 -11.19
N LEU A 72 -4.27 16.10 -10.91
CA LEU A 72 -3.29 16.31 -9.86
C LEU A 72 -2.08 17.14 -10.34
N GLY A 73 -1.56 17.99 -9.46
CA GLY A 73 -0.43 18.88 -9.72
C GLY A 73 0.91 18.18 -9.51
N GLY A 74 1.26 17.22 -10.37
CA GLY A 74 2.53 16.48 -10.34
C GLY A 74 2.32 14.96 -10.23
N ASN A 75 3.43 14.20 -10.30
CA ASN A 75 3.41 12.75 -10.13
C ASN A 75 3.41 12.39 -8.65
N HIS A 76 2.23 12.14 -8.10
CA HIS A 76 2.07 11.64 -6.73
C HIS A 76 2.21 10.12 -6.67
N LEU A 77 2.47 9.57 -5.49
CA LEU A 77 2.41 8.12 -5.31
C LEU A 77 0.97 7.64 -5.48
N GLN A 78 0.77 6.41 -5.96
CA GLN A 78 -0.58 5.85 -6.19
C GLN A 78 -1.49 5.96 -4.95
N ASN A 79 -0.97 5.71 -3.75
CA ASN A 79 -1.74 5.83 -2.51
C ASN A 79 -2.19 7.27 -2.24
N GLN A 80 -1.35 8.27 -2.55
CA GLN A 80 -1.68 9.69 -2.38
C GLN A 80 -2.73 10.14 -3.41
N ALA A 81 -2.65 9.63 -4.64
CA ALA A 81 -3.67 9.87 -5.65
C ALA A 81 -5.01 9.21 -5.26
N LEU A 82 -5.01 7.95 -4.82
CA LEU A 82 -6.23 7.29 -4.34
C LEU A 82 -6.83 8.03 -3.13
N ARG A 83 -5.97 8.55 -2.24
CA ARG A 83 -6.39 9.38 -1.10
C ARG A 83 -7.19 10.59 -1.57
N SER A 84 -6.74 11.31 -2.60
CA SER A 84 -7.50 12.45 -3.12
C SER A 84 -8.90 12.05 -3.59
N GLY A 85 -9.03 10.89 -4.26
CA GLY A 85 -10.35 10.40 -4.67
C GLY A 85 -11.29 10.14 -3.51
N ILE A 86 -10.77 9.57 -2.41
CA ILE A 86 -11.56 9.29 -1.20
C ILE A 86 -11.98 10.58 -0.52
N ASP A 87 -11.08 11.55 -0.40
CA ASP A 87 -11.38 12.84 0.24
C ASP A 87 -12.44 13.64 -0.54
N PHE A 88 -12.52 13.48 -1.87
CA PHE A 88 -13.57 14.08 -2.70
C PHE A 88 -14.87 13.24 -2.81
N SER A 89 -14.87 12.00 -2.29
CA SER A 89 -16.01 11.10 -2.40
C SER A 89 -17.16 11.45 -1.44
N LYS A 90 -18.38 11.43 -1.98
CA LYS A 90 -19.60 11.81 -1.27
C LYS A 90 -20.52 10.64 -0.97
N GLY A 91 -20.42 9.55 -1.73
CA GLY A 91 -21.23 8.35 -1.62
C GLY A 91 -21.16 7.64 -0.27
N ASP A 92 -22.25 6.94 0.04
CA ASP A 92 -22.40 6.06 1.20
C ASP A 92 -21.58 4.78 1.06
N SER A 93 -21.46 4.29 -0.17
CA SER A 93 -20.60 3.18 -0.57
C SER A 93 -19.55 3.68 -1.55
N VAL A 94 -18.27 3.54 -1.20
CA VAL A 94 -17.16 4.06 -2.00
C VAL A 94 -16.34 2.89 -2.55
N PHE A 95 -16.37 2.73 -3.87
CA PHE A 95 -15.57 1.76 -4.61
C PHE A 95 -14.25 2.41 -5.02
N ILE A 96 -13.13 1.84 -4.57
CA ILE A 96 -11.78 2.31 -4.87
C ILE A 96 -11.12 1.28 -5.79
N ILE A 97 -10.97 1.65 -7.06
CA ILE A 97 -10.38 0.80 -8.09
C ILE A 97 -8.91 1.18 -8.23
N ALA A 98 -8.05 0.54 -7.43
CA ALA A 98 -6.61 0.78 -7.47
C ALA A 98 -5.95 0.11 -8.69
N ASP A 99 -6.46 -1.05 -9.12
CA ASP A 99 -6.05 -1.72 -10.34
C ASP A 99 -7.25 -2.00 -11.26
N SER A 100 -7.24 -1.40 -12.45
CA SER A 100 -8.28 -1.57 -13.45
C SER A 100 -8.11 -2.82 -14.31
N ASN A 101 -6.96 -3.52 -14.22
CA ASN A 101 -6.66 -4.70 -15.03
C ASN A 101 -7.18 -6.01 -14.44
N VAL A 102 -8.02 -5.94 -13.42
CA VAL A 102 -8.65 -7.11 -12.79
C VAL A 102 -9.60 -7.78 -13.81
N PRO A 103 -9.40 -9.08 -14.11
CA PRO A 103 -10.33 -9.81 -14.97
C PRO A 103 -11.73 -9.88 -14.35
N ASP A 104 -12.76 -9.75 -15.18
CA ASP A 104 -14.17 -9.72 -14.76
C ASP A 104 -14.45 -8.68 -13.66
N LEU A 105 -13.81 -7.50 -13.76
CA LEU A 105 -13.91 -6.40 -12.79
C LEU A 105 -15.34 -6.15 -12.32
N ILE A 106 -16.31 -6.06 -13.23
CA ILE A 106 -17.73 -5.82 -12.89
C ILE A 106 -18.28 -6.90 -11.97
N ASN A 107 -18.03 -8.18 -12.27
CA ASN A 107 -18.52 -9.27 -11.44
C ASN A 107 -17.84 -9.25 -10.07
N GLN A 108 -16.56 -8.87 -10.00
CA GLN A 108 -15.88 -8.67 -8.72
C GLN A 108 -16.49 -7.53 -7.91
N LEU A 109 -16.79 -6.38 -8.54
CA LEU A 109 -17.44 -5.25 -7.86
C LEU A 109 -18.84 -5.61 -7.36
N LYS A 110 -19.63 -6.34 -8.16
CA LYS A 110 -20.93 -6.89 -7.74
C LYS A 110 -20.79 -7.79 -6.51
N ASN A 111 -19.87 -8.76 -6.57
CA ASN A 111 -19.60 -9.65 -5.44
C ASN A 111 -19.18 -8.88 -4.19
N MET A 112 -18.31 -7.87 -4.33
CA MET A 112 -17.91 -7.01 -3.22
C MET A 112 -19.11 -6.30 -2.60
N TYR A 113 -20.00 -5.75 -3.43
CA TYR A 113 -21.20 -5.06 -2.97
C TYR A 113 -22.18 -5.99 -2.24
N GLU A 114 -22.31 -7.25 -2.67
CA GLU A 114 -23.13 -8.22 -1.95
C GLU A 114 -22.65 -8.45 -0.51
N TYR A 115 -21.34 -8.50 -0.28
CA TYR A 115 -20.80 -8.61 1.09
C TYR A 115 -20.96 -7.31 1.86
N HIS A 116 -20.82 -6.16 1.21
CA HIS A 116 -21.09 -4.88 1.85
C HIS A 116 -22.55 -4.80 2.34
N ASN A 117 -23.51 -5.23 1.52
CA ASN A 117 -24.93 -5.31 1.89
C ASN A 117 -25.20 -6.31 3.02
N LYS A 118 -24.34 -7.31 3.24
CA LYS A 118 -24.41 -8.21 4.40
C LYS A 118 -23.94 -7.56 5.70
N GLY A 119 -23.48 -6.31 5.68
CA GLY A 119 -23.07 -5.55 6.85
C GLY A 119 -21.55 -5.45 7.06
N TYR A 120 -20.74 -5.79 6.06
CA TYR A 120 -19.30 -5.56 6.11
C TYR A 120 -18.96 -4.13 5.69
N ASP A 121 -18.30 -3.39 6.57
CA ASP A 121 -17.92 -1.99 6.35
C ASP A 121 -16.76 -1.87 5.33
N ILE A 122 -15.88 -2.86 5.29
CA ILE A 122 -14.72 -2.90 4.39
C ILE A 122 -14.72 -4.25 3.65
N VAL A 123 -14.74 -4.21 2.32
CA VAL A 123 -14.56 -5.39 1.49
C VAL A 123 -13.34 -5.18 0.60
N ILE A 124 -12.40 -6.13 0.64
CA ILE A 124 -11.12 -6.04 -0.08
C ILE A 124 -11.02 -7.21 -1.04
N LEU A 125 -10.77 -6.92 -2.33
CA LEU A 125 -10.36 -7.94 -3.29
C LEU A 125 -8.84 -8.01 -3.31
N ASN A 126 -8.27 -9.17 -3.00
CA ASN A 126 -6.83 -9.35 -2.96
C ASN A 126 -6.36 -10.50 -3.87
N THR A 127 -5.08 -10.49 -4.22
CA THR A 127 -4.41 -11.59 -4.94
C THR A 127 -3.13 -12.00 -4.24
N PRO A 128 -2.78 -13.30 -4.24
CA PRO A 128 -1.53 -13.73 -3.63
C PRO A 128 -0.34 -13.25 -4.48
N TYR A 129 0.75 -12.81 -3.84
CA TYR A 129 1.98 -12.43 -4.56
C TYR A 129 2.46 -13.56 -5.47
N SER A 130 2.87 -13.24 -6.70
CA SER A 130 3.22 -14.27 -7.69
C SER A 130 4.56 -14.97 -7.40
N LYS A 131 5.59 -14.23 -6.98
CA LYS A 131 6.94 -14.79 -6.79
C LYS A 131 7.07 -15.46 -5.42
N TRP A 132 7.52 -16.71 -5.41
CA TRP A 132 7.78 -17.47 -4.20
C TRP A 132 8.81 -16.78 -3.28
N LYS A 133 9.82 -16.11 -3.86
CA LYS A 133 10.81 -15.33 -3.09
C LYS A 133 10.15 -14.24 -2.24
N HIS A 134 9.19 -13.49 -2.79
CA HIS A 134 8.46 -12.47 -2.02
C HIS A 134 7.57 -13.10 -0.95
N ARG A 135 6.92 -14.24 -1.23
CA ARG A 135 6.12 -14.94 -0.21
C ARG A 135 6.96 -15.42 0.97
N LEU A 136 8.14 -16.00 0.69
CA LEU A 136 9.06 -16.46 1.74
C LEU A 136 9.58 -15.27 2.56
N PHE A 137 9.95 -14.20 1.88
CA PHE A 137 10.42 -12.98 2.52
C PHE A 137 9.34 -12.34 3.40
N LEU A 138 8.10 -12.19 2.90
CA LEU A 138 6.98 -11.68 3.68
C LEU A 138 6.62 -12.60 4.85
N LYS A 139 6.72 -13.94 4.69
CA LYS A 139 6.57 -14.90 5.79
C LYS A 139 7.62 -14.72 6.88
N PHE A 140 8.85 -14.43 6.49
CA PHE A 140 9.94 -14.17 7.44
C PHE A 140 9.68 -12.88 8.22
N ILE A 141 9.30 -11.80 7.52
CA ILE A 141 8.92 -10.52 8.13
C ILE A 141 7.72 -10.68 9.07
N SER A 142 6.66 -11.37 8.65
CA SER A 142 5.47 -11.58 9.47
C SER A 142 5.73 -12.41 10.74
N LYS A 143 6.84 -13.16 10.78
CA LYS A 143 7.24 -13.92 11.97
C LYS A 143 7.99 -13.06 12.98
N LEU A 144 8.67 -12.01 12.50
CA LEU A 144 9.45 -11.08 13.30
C LEU A 144 8.64 -9.85 13.74
N SER A 145 7.62 -9.48 12.97
CA SER A 145 6.67 -8.42 13.31
C SER A 145 5.47 -8.98 14.06
N LYS A 146 4.93 -8.22 15.01
CA LYS A 146 3.67 -8.57 15.70
C LYS A 146 2.45 -8.36 14.79
N ASP A 147 2.61 -7.56 13.75
CA ASP A 147 1.53 -7.23 12.82
C ASP A 147 1.30 -8.34 11.79
N LYS A 148 0.02 -8.59 11.50
CA LYS A 148 -0.40 -9.47 10.41
C LYS A 148 -0.17 -8.78 9.07
N ILE A 149 1.07 -8.82 8.59
CA ILE A 149 1.38 -8.33 7.24
C ILE A 149 0.72 -9.26 6.22
N SER A 150 -0.19 -8.69 5.42
CA SER A 150 -0.89 -9.44 4.39
C SER A 150 0.10 -10.01 3.36
N GLN A 151 -0.03 -11.30 3.06
CA GLN A 151 0.71 -11.97 1.97
C GLN A 151 0.04 -11.78 0.61
N HIS A 152 -0.90 -10.84 0.52
CA HIS A 152 -1.69 -10.56 -0.66
C HIS A 152 -1.54 -9.10 -1.07
N HIS A 153 -1.58 -8.87 -2.37
CA HIS A 153 -1.70 -7.55 -2.97
C HIS A 153 -3.18 -7.22 -3.06
N ASP A 154 -3.60 -6.11 -2.45
CA ASP A 154 -4.98 -5.63 -2.53
C ASP A 154 -5.17 -4.90 -3.87
N LEU A 155 -6.26 -5.19 -4.57
CA LEU A 155 -6.53 -4.70 -5.93
C LEU A 155 -7.69 -3.70 -5.96
N LEU A 156 -8.74 -4.00 -5.21
CA LEU A 156 -9.96 -3.22 -5.13
C LEU A 156 -10.39 -3.12 -3.66
N PHE A 157 -10.97 -1.98 -3.31
CA PHE A 157 -11.58 -1.77 -2.00
C PHE A 157 -13.00 -1.28 -2.19
N LEU A 158 -13.90 -1.72 -1.32
CA LEU A 158 -15.22 -1.16 -1.14
C LEU A 158 -15.34 -0.80 0.32
N VAL A 159 -15.64 0.46 0.61
CA VAL A 159 -15.67 0.99 1.97
C VAL A 159 -16.96 1.76 2.23
N SER A 160 -17.47 1.66 3.45
CA SER A 160 -18.60 2.45 3.92
C SER A 160 -18.21 3.91 4.18
N LYS A 161 -19.18 4.82 4.17
CA LYS A 161 -18.96 6.23 4.53
C LYS A 161 -18.31 6.41 5.91
N ARG A 162 -18.64 5.53 6.86
CA ARG A 162 -18.08 5.57 8.22
C ARG A 162 -16.57 5.38 8.20
N VAL A 163 -16.10 4.41 7.40
CA VAL A 163 -14.68 4.13 7.21
C VAL A 163 -14.00 5.29 6.49
N VAL A 164 -14.64 5.86 5.45
CA VAL A 164 -14.14 7.05 4.73
C VAL A 164 -13.96 8.24 5.68
N ASN A 165 -14.92 8.49 6.56
CA ASN A 165 -14.84 9.60 7.52
C ASN A 165 -13.66 9.43 8.48
N ILE A 166 -13.42 8.23 9.03
CA ILE A 166 -12.26 7.99 9.89
C ILE A 166 -10.95 8.03 9.12
N TYR A 167 -10.95 7.48 7.91
CA TYR A 167 -9.80 7.55 7.03
C TYR A 167 -9.42 9.01 6.75
N SER A 168 -10.40 9.89 6.50
CA SER A 168 -10.18 11.32 6.24
C SER A 168 -9.50 12.07 7.41
N LEU A 169 -9.68 11.60 8.65
CA LEU A 169 -9.02 12.15 9.84
C LEU A 169 -7.53 11.76 9.92
N SER A 170 -7.12 10.67 9.27
CA SER A 170 -5.72 10.27 9.24
C SER A 170 -4.91 11.27 8.41
N THR A 171 -3.90 11.89 9.03
CA THR A 171 -2.95 12.79 8.37
C THR A 171 -1.70 12.08 7.86
N SER A 172 -1.63 10.76 8.02
CA SER A 172 -0.43 10.02 7.64
C SER A 172 -0.17 10.07 6.15
N ARG A 173 1.06 10.44 5.78
CA ARG A 173 1.50 10.49 4.37
C ARG A 173 2.15 9.19 3.92
N ILE A 174 2.47 8.38 4.91
CA ILE A 174 3.41 7.28 4.79
C ILE A 174 2.67 5.95 4.74
N PHE A 175 1.60 5.82 5.52
CA PHE A 175 0.85 4.57 5.58
C PHE A 175 0.01 4.35 4.31
N PRO A 176 0.09 3.14 3.70
CA PRO A 176 -0.73 2.81 2.56
C PRO A 176 -2.20 2.67 2.98
N ILE A 177 -3.09 2.82 2.00
CA ILE A 177 -4.54 2.72 2.19
C ILE A 177 -4.92 1.41 2.86
N THR A 178 -4.29 0.30 2.44
CA THR A 178 -4.45 -1.04 3.01
C THR A 178 -4.24 -1.06 4.51
N THR A 179 -3.12 -0.51 5.00
CA THR A 179 -2.79 -0.55 6.43
C THR A 179 -3.76 0.31 7.23
N LEU A 180 -4.08 1.50 6.72
CA LEU A 180 -5.02 2.40 7.38
C LEU A 180 -6.41 1.78 7.48
N LEU A 181 -6.92 1.19 6.39
CA LEU A 181 -8.23 0.51 6.36
C LEU A 181 -8.28 -0.68 7.33
N ARG A 182 -7.24 -1.53 7.35
CA ARG A 182 -7.18 -2.71 8.22
C ARG A 182 -7.05 -2.37 9.71
N ASN A 183 -6.48 -1.21 10.03
CA ASN A 183 -6.30 -0.74 11.41
C ASN A 183 -7.48 0.08 11.97
N THR A 184 -8.54 0.29 11.18
CA THR A 184 -9.70 1.08 11.63
C THR A 184 -10.58 0.37 12.67
N GLY A 185 -10.48 -0.97 12.79
CA GLY A 185 -11.30 -1.76 13.71
C GLY A 185 -12.71 -2.12 13.21
N TYR A 186 -13.07 -1.71 12.00
CA TYR A 186 -14.35 -2.07 11.37
C TYR A 186 -14.38 -3.52 10.85
N SER A 187 -15.58 -3.99 10.50
CA SER A 187 -15.78 -5.32 9.91
C SER A 187 -15.15 -5.39 8.52
N ILE A 188 -14.20 -6.31 8.35
CA ILE A 188 -13.46 -6.52 7.11
C ILE A 188 -13.80 -7.88 6.52
N PHE A 189 -14.11 -7.92 5.23
CA PHE A 189 -14.23 -9.15 4.45
C PHE A 189 -13.21 -9.17 3.31
N GLU A 190 -12.43 -10.24 3.21
CA GLU A 190 -11.40 -10.39 2.17
C GLU A 190 -11.82 -11.42 1.12
N LEU A 191 -11.97 -10.96 -0.12
CA LEU A 191 -12.19 -11.79 -1.28
C LEU A 191 -10.86 -12.16 -1.92
N HIS A 192 -10.61 -13.46 -2.07
CA HIS A 192 -9.37 -13.96 -2.66
C HIS A 192 -9.55 -14.25 -4.15
N TYR A 193 -8.95 -13.43 -4.99
CA TYR A 193 -8.85 -13.67 -6.41
C TYR A 193 -7.57 -14.47 -6.74
N ARG A 194 -7.68 -15.48 -7.60
CA ARG A 194 -6.53 -16.23 -8.13
C ARG A 194 -6.49 -16.05 -9.65
N PRO A 195 -5.50 -15.33 -10.20
CA PRO A 195 -5.43 -15.13 -11.64
C PRO A 195 -5.18 -16.48 -12.34
N GLN A 196 -6.04 -16.84 -13.30
CA GLN A 196 -5.90 -18.07 -14.08
C GLN A 196 -4.67 -18.04 -15.00
N ASN A 197 -4.25 -16.85 -15.46
CA ASN A 197 -3.08 -16.68 -16.34
C ASN A 197 -1.86 -16.13 -15.58
N LYS A 198 -0.84 -16.99 -15.38
CA LYS A 198 0.43 -16.63 -14.70
C LYS A 198 1.20 -15.48 -15.34
N ARG A 199 1.08 -15.26 -16.67
CA ARG A 199 1.80 -14.20 -17.40
C ARG A 199 1.31 -12.79 -17.08
N ARG A 200 0.08 -12.65 -16.59
CA ARG A 200 -0.55 -11.36 -16.28
C ARG A 200 -0.65 -11.07 -14.80
N SER A 201 -0.09 -11.93 -13.93
CA SER A 201 -0.04 -11.63 -12.49
C SER A 201 0.96 -10.49 -12.29
N LEU A 202 0.43 -9.29 -12.54
CA LEU A 202 0.74 -7.99 -11.97
C LEU A 202 2.21 -7.86 -11.63
N LEU A 203 2.89 -7.13 -12.52
CA LEU A 203 4.14 -6.42 -12.25
C LEU A 203 4.25 -6.23 -10.74
N SER A 204 5.14 -6.98 -10.11
CA SER A 204 5.50 -6.70 -8.74
C SER A 204 5.99 -5.27 -8.77
N LYS A 205 5.14 -4.31 -8.39
CA LYS A 205 5.60 -2.97 -8.07
C LYS A 205 6.52 -3.21 -6.89
N ASP A 206 7.81 -3.39 -7.17
CA ASP A 206 8.85 -3.69 -6.18
C ASP A 206 8.88 -2.58 -5.12
N GLU A 207 8.40 -1.39 -5.50
CA GLU A 207 7.99 -0.31 -4.63
C GLU A 207 7.09 -0.78 -3.48
N TYR A 208 5.95 -1.44 -3.73
CA TYR A 208 5.01 -1.86 -2.67
C TYR A 208 5.66 -2.79 -1.64
N THR A 209 6.55 -3.69 -2.08
CA THR A 209 7.33 -4.54 -1.17
C THR A 209 8.36 -3.75 -0.37
N LEU A 210 9.05 -2.78 -0.99
CA LEU A 210 9.98 -1.89 -0.29
C LEU A 210 9.27 -0.99 0.73
N TYR A 211 8.06 -0.53 0.40
CA TYR A 211 7.18 0.21 1.29
C TYR A 211 6.73 -0.67 2.48
N MET A 212 6.27 -1.90 2.26
CA MET A 212 5.90 -2.81 3.36
C MET A 212 7.07 -3.17 4.30
N ILE A 213 8.29 -3.28 3.78
CA ILE A 213 9.52 -3.49 4.58
C ILE A 213 9.86 -2.26 5.42
N THR A 214 9.63 -1.05 4.88
CA THR A 214 9.95 0.20 5.56
C THR A 214 8.97 0.48 6.72
N PHE A 215 7.75 -0.05 6.65
CA PHE A 215 6.65 0.31 7.57
C PHE A 215 6.14 -0.81 8.46
N SER A 216 6.74 -2.00 8.38
CA SER A 216 6.55 -3.00 9.43
C SER A 216 7.59 -2.80 10.53
N ASP A 217 7.26 -3.21 11.76
CA ASP A 217 8.20 -3.39 12.88
C ASP A 217 9.36 -4.35 12.56
N PHE A 218 9.50 -4.79 11.31
CA PHE A 218 10.61 -5.58 10.85
C PHE A 218 11.94 -4.84 10.85
N LEU A 219 12.04 -3.64 10.28
CA LEU A 219 13.32 -2.93 10.22
C LEU A 219 13.96 -2.65 11.60
N PRO A 220 13.21 -2.20 12.64
CA PRO A 220 13.73 -2.02 13.98
C PRO A 220 13.91 -3.36 14.71
N GLN A 221 13.05 -4.37 14.53
CA GLN A 221 13.25 -5.69 15.15
C GLN A 221 14.45 -6.43 14.54
N PHE A 222 14.68 -6.28 13.24
CA PHE A 222 15.83 -6.81 12.51
C PHE A 222 17.12 -6.12 12.94
N ALA A 223 17.10 -4.79 13.03
CA ALA A 223 18.18 -3.99 13.62
C ALA A 223 18.52 -4.46 15.03
N PHE A 224 17.50 -4.62 15.89
CA PHE A 224 17.64 -5.07 17.27
C PHE A 224 18.21 -6.50 17.35
N THR A 225 17.76 -7.41 16.48
CA THR A 225 18.28 -8.78 16.42
C THR A 225 19.75 -8.81 16.03
N ILE A 226 20.15 -8.00 15.04
CA ILE A 226 21.56 -7.87 14.63
C ILE A 226 22.39 -7.21 15.73
N THR A 227 21.83 -6.23 16.43
CA THR A 227 22.49 -5.58 17.56
C THR A 227 22.76 -6.57 18.69
N ILE A 228 21.78 -7.42 19.04
CA ILE A 228 21.95 -8.50 20.03
C ILE A 228 23.01 -9.50 19.56
N PHE A 229 22.97 -9.88 18.29
CA PHE A 229 23.95 -10.82 17.73
C PHE A 229 25.37 -10.26 17.79
N CYS A 230 25.56 -8.99 17.41
CA CYS A 230 26.84 -8.30 17.51
C CYS A 230 27.30 -8.14 18.96
N PHE A 231 26.38 -7.86 19.89
CA PHE A 231 26.64 -7.79 21.32
C PHE A 231 27.13 -9.14 21.88
N ILE A 232 26.50 -10.25 21.50
CA ILE A 232 26.93 -11.61 21.92
C ILE A 232 28.34 -11.92 21.40
N ILE A 233 28.64 -11.61 20.13
CA ILE A 233 29.98 -11.82 19.56
C ILE A 233 31.02 -10.97 20.27
N SER A 234 30.70 -9.70 20.56
CA SER A 234 31.58 -8.81 21.32
C SER A 234 31.84 -9.36 22.73
N LEU A 235 30.81 -9.86 23.40
CA LEU A 235 30.91 -10.43 24.74
C LEU A 235 31.76 -11.71 24.74
N LEU A 236 31.62 -12.58 23.75
CA LEU A 236 32.50 -13.74 23.56
C LEU A 236 33.96 -13.33 23.30
N GLY A 237 34.17 -12.28 22.50
CA GLY A 237 35.50 -11.70 22.26
C GLY A 237 36.16 -11.18 23.53
N ILE A 238 35.39 -10.50 24.40
CA ILE A 238 35.85 -10.01 25.70
C ILE A 238 36.21 -11.17 26.63
N ILE A 239 35.36 -12.21 26.73
CA ILE A 239 35.63 -13.39 27.55
C ILE A 239 36.91 -14.08 27.09
N TYR A 240 37.06 -14.30 25.79
CA TYR A 240 38.26 -14.90 25.21
C TYR A 240 39.51 -14.08 25.49
N ALA A 241 39.47 -12.76 25.28
CA ALA A 241 40.59 -11.86 25.55
C ALA A 241 40.99 -11.87 27.04
N THR A 242 40.00 -11.93 27.94
CA THR A 242 40.21 -11.99 29.39
C THR A 242 40.86 -13.31 29.79
N ILE A 243 40.41 -14.45 29.24
CA ILE A 243 41.02 -15.76 29.48
C ILE A 243 42.47 -15.77 28.96
N MET A 244 42.72 -15.29 27.75
CA MET A 244 44.08 -15.24 27.21
C MET A 244 45.01 -14.35 28.04
N PHE A 245 44.53 -13.20 28.53
CA PHE A 245 45.29 -12.31 29.40
C PHE A 245 45.66 -12.97 30.74
N LEU A 246 44.73 -13.75 31.32
CA LEU A 246 44.95 -14.42 32.61
C LEU A 246 45.90 -15.63 32.51
N PHE A 247 45.93 -16.33 31.38
CA PHE A 247 46.66 -17.59 31.23
C PHE A 247 47.98 -17.52 30.41
N ASN A 248 48.18 -16.52 29.54
CA ASN A 248 49.38 -16.44 28.69
C ASN A 248 50.22 -15.16 28.91
N LYS A 249 51.52 -15.32 29.27
CA LYS A 249 52.44 -14.22 29.61
C LYS A 249 53.29 -13.65 28.45
N ASN A 250 53.30 -14.26 27.25
CA ASN A 250 54.12 -13.79 26.12
C ASN A 250 53.34 -13.85 24.79
N VAL A 251 52.80 -12.72 24.34
CA VAL A 251 52.09 -12.63 23.05
C VAL A 251 52.28 -11.25 22.40
N VAL A 252 52.80 -11.20 21.16
CA VAL A 252 52.44 -10.16 20.16
C VAL A 252 51.88 -10.87 18.92
N GLN A 253 50.80 -11.60 19.16
CA GLN A 253 49.89 -12.20 18.18
C GLN A 253 48.49 -11.90 18.70
N GLY A 254 47.75 -11.05 18.00
CA GLY A 254 46.51 -10.48 18.54
C GLY A 254 46.09 -9.18 17.89
N TRP A 255 46.96 -8.58 17.06
CA TRP A 255 46.59 -7.44 16.24
C TRP A 255 45.47 -7.79 15.26
N THR A 256 45.53 -8.96 14.60
CA THR A 256 44.49 -9.39 13.67
C THR A 256 43.15 -9.61 14.36
N THR A 257 43.14 -10.18 15.57
CA THR A 257 41.91 -10.42 16.33
C THR A 257 41.35 -9.12 16.92
N LEU A 258 42.21 -8.23 17.41
CA LEU A 258 41.82 -6.91 17.91
C LEU A 258 41.29 -6.02 16.78
N PHE A 259 41.93 -6.06 15.60
CA PHE A 259 41.47 -5.38 14.40
C PHE A 259 40.13 -5.94 13.91
N LEU A 260 39.95 -7.26 13.90
CA LEU A 260 38.66 -7.88 13.55
C LEU A 260 37.56 -7.50 14.55
N LEU A 261 37.85 -7.50 15.85
CA LEU A 261 36.89 -7.14 16.89
C LEU A 261 36.49 -5.66 16.81
N LEU A 262 37.45 -4.76 16.63
CA LEU A 262 37.17 -3.34 16.43
C LEU A 262 36.39 -3.10 15.13
N SER A 263 36.82 -3.71 14.03
CA SER A 263 36.14 -3.57 12.73
C SER A 263 34.70 -4.07 12.80
N PHE A 264 34.46 -5.20 13.47
CA PHE A 264 33.13 -5.75 13.66
C PHE A 264 32.27 -4.89 14.59
N GLY A 265 32.83 -4.40 15.70
CA GLY A 265 32.14 -3.50 16.63
C GLY A 265 31.75 -2.17 15.98
N LEU A 266 32.67 -1.54 15.24
CA LEU A 266 32.39 -0.32 14.48
C LEU A 266 31.34 -0.56 13.40
N SER A 267 31.42 -1.68 12.67
CA SER A 267 30.41 -2.05 11.66
C SER A 267 29.01 -2.17 12.28
N GLY A 268 28.90 -2.81 13.46
CA GLY A 268 27.64 -2.89 14.21
C GLY A 268 27.09 -1.52 14.62
N ILE A 269 27.96 -0.63 15.12
CA ILE A 269 27.57 0.74 15.50
C ILE A 269 27.08 1.53 14.28
N PHE A 270 27.81 1.49 13.15
CA PHE A 270 27.39 2.16 11.92
C PHE A 270 26.09 1.60 11.36
N MET A 271 25.86 0.30 11.50
CA MET A 271 24.60 -0.32 11.10
C MET A 271 23.42 0.21 11.94
N ILE A 272 23.56 0.25 13.27
CA ILE A 272 22.54 0.81 14.17
C ILE A 272 22.30 2.29 13.85
N LEU A 273 23.36 3.06 13.62
CA LEU A 273 23.28 4.47 13.27
C LEU A 273 22.52 4.67 11.94
N SER A 274 22.78 3.83 10.92
CA SER A 274 22.08 3.87 9.64
C SER A 274 20.57 3.65 9.79
N ILE A 275 20.17 2.72 10.66
CA ILE A 275 18.77 2.48 11.00
C ILE A 275 18.17 3.69 11.70
N LEU A 276 18.87 4.27 12.69
CA LEU A 276 18.45 5.49 13.38
C LEU A 276 18.22 6.66 12.41
N VAL A 277 19.16 6.90 11.50
CA VAL A 277 19.05 7.94 10.47
C VAL A 277 17.84 7.69 9.56
N ARG A 278 17.58 6.42 9.19
CA ARG A 278 16.38 6.05 8.41
C ARG A 278 15.09 6.39 9.16
N TYR A 279 15.02 6.09 10.47
CA TYR A 279 13.86 6.41 11.31
C TYR A 279 13.65 7.91 11.46
N LEU A 280 14.71 8.67 11.74
CA LEU A 280 14.65 10.13 11.79
C LEU A 280 14.12 10.69 10.47
N GLY A 281 14.52 10.14 9.33
CA GLY A 281 13.98 10.51 8.02
C GLY A 281 12.47 10.25 7.88
N LEU A 282 11.94 9.17 8.46
CA LEU A 282 10.50 8.89 8.47
C LEU A 282 9.74 9.86 9.38
N PHE A 283 10.23 10.12 10.59
CA PHE A 283 9.64 11.10 11.50
C PHE A 283 9.61 12.50 10.89
N CYS A 284 10.73 12.93 10.28
CA CYS A 284 10.78 14.22 9.59
C CYS A 284 9.73 14.30 8.48
N LYS A 285 9.53 13.24 7.68
CA LYS A 285 8.49 13.22 6.64
C LYS A 285 7.07 13.32 7.19
N GLU A 286 6.80 12.72 8.34
CA GLU A 286 5.47 12.73 8.95
C GLU A 286 5.17 14.07 9.65
N ILE A 287 6.18 14.69 10.27
CA ILE A 287 6.06 15.99 10.95
C ILE A 287 6.02 17.15 9.95
N GLN A 288 6.67 17.02 8.79
CA GLN A 288 6.71 18.08 7.80
C GLN A 288 5.31 18.34 7.23
N ASN A 289 4.74 19.53 7.46
CA ASN A 289 3.39 19.92 7.02
C ASN A 289 3.25 20.20 5.51
N THR A 290 3.82 19.38 4.63
CA THR A 290 3.58 19.48 3.18
C THR A 290 2.21 18.93 2.81
N PRO A 291 1.53 19.39 1.76
CA PRO A 291 0.28 18.77 1.33
C PRO A 291 0.51 17.31 0.88
N ILE A 292 -0.42 16.40 1.21
CA ILE A 292 -0.35 14.95 0.84
C ILE A 292 -0.43 14.77 -0.69
N TYR A 293 -1.27 15.58 -1.32
CA TYR A 293 -1.43 15.68 -2.76
C TYR A 293 -1.76 17.14 -3.11
N SER A 294 -1.53 17.52 -4.36
CA SER A 294 -1.92 18.81 -4.92
C SER A 294 -2.92 18.58 -6.05
N VAL A 295 -4.01 19.33 -6.07
CA VAL A 295 -4.97 19.31 -7.17
C VAL A 295 -4.76 20.54 -8.01
N LYS A 296 -4.48 20.34 -9.30
CA LYS A 296 -4.31 21.40 -10.29
C LYS A 296 -5.66 21.91 -10.80
N GLN A 297 -6.56 20.99 -11.11
CA GLN A 297 -7.87 21.32 -11.65
C GLN A 297 -8.92 20.30 -11.21
N ILE A 298 -10.11 20.82 -10.87
CA ILE A 298 -11.30 20.03 -10.59
C ILE A 298 -12.32 20.40 -11.67
N THR A 299 -12.91 19.42 -12.34
CA THR A 299 -13.97 19.69 -13.32
C THR A 299 -15.07 18.66 -13.23
N LYS A 300 -16.31 19.14 -13.16
CA LYS A 300 -17.48 18.29 -13.33
C LYS A 300 -17.79 18.18 -14.83
N LEU A 301 -17.88 16.96 -15.33
CA LEU A 301 -18.23 16.62 -16.71
C LEU A 301 -19.69 16.20 -16.78
#